data_AF-A0A8E2ITF5-F1
#
_entry.id   AF-A0A8E2ITF5-F1
#
_cell.length_a   1.000
_cell.length_b   1.000
_cell.length_c   1.000
_cell.angle_alpha   90.00
_cell.angle_beta   90.00
_cell.angle_gamma   90.00
#
_symmetry.space_group_name_H-M   'P 1'
#
loop_
_entity.id
_entity.type
_entity.pdbx_description
1 polymer ?
#
loop_
_entity_poly.entity_id
_entity_poly.type
_entity_poly.pdbx_seq_one_letter_code
_entity_poly.pdbx_strand_id
1 'polypeptide(L)'
;MAREIGRSQSTVSRQLRRNADSSGRYRPGTADQLAVRRLGRPRARRLATDLALRQVVEELLGKRWSPEQVAHELYVRFPEAPRRRLCCESIYQAIYDPDLPLTRPAKRRRRYPAAKGAGAAAGRPVVGDDDDC
;
A
#
# COMPACT_ATOMS: atom_id res chain seq x y z
N MET A 1 -23.43 -21.66 28.75
CA MET A 1 -23.26 -20.59 27.75
C MET A 1 -21.85 -19.99 27.64
N ALA A 2 -21.35 -19.05 28.47
CA ALA A 2 -20.04 -18.41 28.20
C ALA A 2 -18.83 -19.37 28.24
N ARG A 3 -18.81 -20.30 29.21
CA ARG A 3 -17.82 -21.38 29.30
C ARG A 3 -17.91 -22.38 28.14
N GLU A 4 -19.12 -22.57 27.61
CA GLU A 4 -19.46 -23.51 26.55
C GLU A 4 -18.90 -23.07 25.18
N ILE A 5 -18.84 -21.76 24.97
CA ILE A 5 -18.21 -21.15 23.78
C ILE A 5 -16.75 -20.73 24.01
N GLY A 6 -16.15 -21.14 25.15
CA GLY A 6 -14.76 -20.84 25.49
C GLY A 6 -14.44 -19.34 25.67
N ARG A 7 -15.39 -18.52 26.13
CA ARG A 7 -15.19 -17.07 26.32
C ARG A 7 -15.43 -16.62 27.76
N SER A 8 -14.75 -15.55 28.18
CA SER A 8 -15.01 -14.92 29.48
C SER A 8 -16.44 -14.37 29.55
N GLN A 9 -17.12 -14.57 30.68
CA GLN A 9 -18.44 -13.99 30.94
C GLN A 9 -18.45 -12.47 30.77
N SER A 10 -17.35 -11.79 31.14
CA SER A 10 -17.23 -10.33 30.98
C SER A 10 -17.23 -9.91 29.51
N THR A 11 -16.67 -10.73 28.61
CA THR A 11 -16.67 -10.49 27.17
C THR A 11 -18.08 -10.64 26.60
N VAL A 12 -18.78 -11.72 26.98
CA VAL A 12 -20.16 -11.96 26.54
C VAL A 12 -21.09 -10.84 27.01
N SER A 13 -21.00 -10.44 28.29
CA SER A 13 -21.81 -9.35 28.84
C SER A 13 -21.55 -8.01 28.15
N ARG A 14 -20.28 -7.69 27.86
CA ARG A 14 -19.93 -6.47 27.09
C ARG A 14 -20.47 -6.50 25.66
N GLN A 15 -20.42 -7.65 24.99
CA GLN A 15 -20.94 -7.79 23.62
C GLN A 15 -22.45 -7.69 23.56
N LEU A 16 -23.16 -8.29 24.53
CA LEU A 16 -24.60 -8.18 24.65
C LEU A 16 -25.02 -6.72 24.89
N ARG A 17 -24.38 -6.02 25.84
CA ARG A 17 -24.66 -4.59 26.10
C ARG A 17 -24.36 -3.70 24.90
N ARG A 18 -23.26 -3.95 24.19
CA ARG A 18 -22.83 -3.14 23.03
C ARG A 18 -23.79 -3.25 21.83
N ASN A 19 -24.52 -4.35 21.71
CA ASN A 19 -25.39 -4.62 20.58
C ASN A 19 -26.86 -4.88 21.01
N ALA A 20 -27.23 -4.43 22.21
CA ALA A 20 -28.60 -4.44 22.67
C ALA A 20 -29.37 -3.24 22.11
N ASP A 21 -30.68 -3.42 21.92
CA ASP A 21 -31.59 -2.31 21.63
C ASP A 21 -31.87 -1.46 22.88
N SER A 22 -32.69 -0.41 22.74
CA SER A 22 -33.10 0.46 23.85
C SER A 22 -33.85 -0.28 24.97
N SER A 23 -34.37 -1.48 24.69
CA SER A 23 -35.03 -2.36 25.67
C SER A 23 -34.07 -3.39 26.28
N GLY A 24 -32.77 -3.36 25.94
CA GLY A 24 -31.76 -4.29 26.46
C GLY A 24 -31.72 -5.66 25.79
N ARG A 25 -32.48 -5.88 24.70
CA ARG A 25 -32.51 -7.16 23.98
C ARG A 25 -31.46 -7.20 22.87
N TYR A 26 -30.76 -8.33 22.76
CA TYR A 26 -29.81 -8.56 21.65
C TYR A 26 -30.56 -8.82 20.35
N ARG A 27 -30.31 -8.01 19.31
CA ARG A 27 -30.90 -8.18 17.97
C ARG A 27 -29.83 -8.57 16.96
N PRO A 28 -29.75 -9.83 16.50
CA PRO A 28 -28.70 -10.30 15.61
C PRO A 28 -28.55 -9.49 14.31
N GLY A 29 -29.66 -9.17 13.63
CA GLY A 29 -29.60 -8.40 12.38
C GLY A 29 -29.08 -6.98 12.56
N THR A 30 -29.45 -6.30 13.66
CA THR A 30 -28.91 -4.98 13.99
C THR A 30 -27.43 -5.06 14.39
N ALA A 31 -27.06 -6.08 15.17
CA ALA A 31 -25.66 -6.32 15.54
C ALA A 31 -24.77 -6.53 14.32
N ASP A 32 -25.25 -7.29 13.34
CA ASP A 32 -24.56 -7.55 12.08
C ASP A 32 -24.41 -6.28 11.22
N GLN A 33 -25.50 -5.53 11.02
CA GLN A 33 -25.44 -4.24 10.34
C GLN A 33 -24.47 -3.25 11.01
N LEU A 34 -24.47 -3.21 12.35
CA LEU A 34 -23.52 -2.40 13.12
C LEU A 34 -22.09 -2.90 12.96
N ALA A 35 -21.86 -4.21 12.88
CA ALA A 35 -20.55 -4.79 12.63
C ALA A 35 -20.03 -4.42 11.23
N VAL A 36 -20.86 -4.57 10.19
CA VAL A 36 -20.54 -4.16 8.82
C VAL A 36 -20.22 -2.67 8.74
N ARG A 37 -21.02 -1.81 9.38
CA ARG A 37 -20.76 -0.37 9.47
C ARG A 37 -19.45 -0.04 10.19
N ARG A 38 -19.10 -0.79 11.24
CA ARG A 38 -17.82 -0.63 11.95
C ARG A 38 -16.63 -1.08 11.08
N LEU A 39 -16.83 -2.11 10.25
CA LEU A 39 -15.84 -2.61 9.30
C LEU A 39 -15.49 -1.54 8.25
N GLY A 40 -16.51 -0.82 7.77
CA GLY A 40 -16.37 0.27 6.79
C GLY A 40 -15.85 1.59 7.35
N ARG A 41 -15.50 1.68 8.64
CA ARG A 41 -14.85 2.87 9.21
C ARG A 41 -13.36 2.59 9.36
N PRO A 42 -12.56 2.70 8.28
CA PRO A 42 -11.11 2.72 8.44
C PRO A 42 -10.79 3.83 9.44
N ARG A 43 -10.00 3.51 10.47
CA ARG A 43 -9.53 4.54 11.41
C ARG A 43 -8.98 5.68 10.56
N ALA A 44 -9.43 6.91 10.80
CA ALA A 44 -8.96 8.08 10.07
C ALA A 44 -7.44 7.98 9.96
N ARG A 45 -6.94 7.75 8.74
CA ARG A 45 -5.54 7.42 8.56
C ARG A 45 -4.76 8.62 9.04
N ARG A 46 -3.65 8.40 9.76
CA ARG A 46 -2.85 9.50 10.34
C ARG A 46 -2.54 10.59 9.31
N LEU A 47 -2.30 10.19 8.06
CA LEU A 47 -2.04 11.09 6.93
C LEU A 47 -3.24 11.93 6.49
N ALA A 48 -4.48 11.51 6.77
CA ALA A 48 -5.67 12.30 6.51
C ALA A 48 -5.92 13.36 7.60
N THR A 49 -5.41 13.15 8.82
CA THR A 49 -5.64 14.05 9.97
C THR A 49 -4.45 14.95 10.28
N ASP A 50 -3.22 14.46 10.15
CA ASP A 50 -1.98 15.22 10.41
C ASP A 50 -1.39 15.75 9.09
N LEU A 51 -1.70 17.02 8.78
CA LEU A 51 -1.23 17.68 7.56
C LEU A 51 0.29 17.82 7.49
N ALA A 52 0.96 18.07 8.62
CA ALA A 52 2.42 18.24 8.65
C ALA A 52 3.10 16.91 8.31
N LEU A 53 2.59 15.80 8.85
CA LEU A 53 3.06 14.46 8.49
C LEU A 53 2.81 14.18 7.00
N ARG A 54 1.63 14.55 6.48
CA ARG A 54 1.27 14.34 5.07
C ARG A 54 2.21 15.07 4.13
N GLN A 55 2.49 16.34 4.39
CA GLN A 55 3.39 17.17 3.58
C GLN A 55 4.79 16.57 3.48
N VAL A 56 5.34 16.10 4.59
CA VAL A 56 6.68 15.46 4.59
C VAL A 56 6.66 14.18 3.74
N VAL A 57 5.62 13.35 3.87
CA VAL A 57 5.50 12.13 3.08
C VAL A 57 5.33 12.44 1.59
N GLU A 58 4.50 13.42 1.23
CA GLU A 58 4.32 13.92 -0.14
C GLU A 58 5.65 14.40 -0.74
N GLU A 59 6.42 15.21 0.01
CA GLU A 59 7.71 15.73 -0.42
C GLU A 59 8.71 14.61 -0.73
N LEU A 60 8.84 13.63 0.18
CA LEU A 60 9.79 12.53 0.02
C LEU A 60 9.37 11.58 -1.11
N LEU A 61 8.08 11.29 -1.26
CA LEU A 61 7.57 10.50 -2.38
C LEU A 61 7.76 11.23 -3.71
N GLY A 62 7.57 12.56 -3.75
CA GLY A 62 7.87 13.39 -4.91
C GLY A 62 9.34 13.32 -5.34
N LYS A 63 10.26 13.20 -4.38
CA LYS A 63 11.69 12.93 -4.58
C LYS A 63 11.99 11.48 -5.00
N ARG A 64 10.97 10.66 -5.27
CA ARG A 64 11.05 9.24 -5.67
C ARG A 64 11.59 8.29 -4.61
N TRP A 65 11.57 8.68 -3.34
CA TRP A 65 11.96 7.79 -2.24
C TRP A 65 11.04 6.57 -2.20
N SER A 66 11.57 5.43 -1.77
CA SER A 66 10.76 4.23 -1.52
C SER A 66 9.98 4.35 -0.21
N PRO A 67 8.82 3.70 -0.06
CA PRO A 67 8.08 3.66 1.20
C PRO A 67 8.92 3.24 2.41
N GLU A 68 9.91 2.36 2.23
CA GLU A 68 10.90 1.99 3.25
C GLU A 68 11.81 3.16 3.64
N GLN A 69 12.33 3.88 2.63
CA GLN A 69 13.18 5.06 2.86
C GLN A 69 12.41 6.18 3.55
N VAL A 70 11.14 6.39 3.15
CA VAL A 70 10.26 7.36 3.80
C VAL A 70 9.99 6.95 5.26
N ALA A 71 9.69 5.68 5.54
CA ALA A 71 9.50 5.21 6.91
C ALA A 71 10.73 5.44 7.79
N HIS A 72 11.92 5.20 7.25
CA HIS A 72 13.18 5.48 7.93
C HIS A 72 13.39 6.97 8.17
N GLU A 73 13.16 7.81 7.15
CA GLU A 73 13.27 9.27 7.27
C GLU A 73 12.32 9.82 8.34
N LEU A 74 11.08 9.33 8.39
CA LEU A 74 10.12 9.72 9.44
C LEU A 74 10.62 9.36 10.85
N TYR A 75 11.37 8.28 11.00
CA TYR A 75 11.99 7.91 12.27
C TYR A 75 13.06 8.92 12.69
N VAL A 76 13.89 9.36 11.75
CA VAL A 76 14.98 10.32 11.97
C VAL A 76 14.44 11.74 12.20
N ARG A 77 13.44 12.18 11.41
CA ARG A 77 12.88 13.54 11.46
C ARG A 77 11.96 13.77 12.67
N PHE A 78 11.35 12.71 13.20
CA PHE A 78 10.42 12.79 14.34
C PHE A 78 10.87 11.90 15.52
N PRO A 79 12.02 12.22 16.15
CA PRO A 79 12.51 11.48 17.31
C PRO A 79 11.58 11.64 18.52
N GLU A 80 11.11 12.85 18.80
CA GLU A 80 10.24 13.12 19.95
C GLU A 80 8.75 12.86 19.68
N ALA A 81 8.37 12.50 18.44
CA ALA A 81 6.98 12.29 18.05
C ALA A 81 6.76 10.89 17.44
N PRO A 82 6.69 9.83 18.27
CA PRO A 82 6.39 8.47 17.81
C PRO A 82 5.07 8.37 17.05
N ARG A 83 4.15 9.30 17.31
CA ARG A 83 2.87 9.39 16.61
C ARG A 83 2.97 9.76 15.14
N ARG A 84 4.11 10.29 14.70
CA ARG A 84 4.39 10.66 13.31
C ARG A 84 5.25 9.63 12.57
N ARG A 85 5.66 8.56 13.27
CA ARG A 85 6.37 7.44 12.65
C ARG A 85 5.35 6.52 11.99
N LEU A 86 5.57 6.22 10.71
CA LEU A 86 4.75 5.29 9.92
C LEU A 86 5.63 4.13 9.47
N CYS A 87 5.06 2.93 9.42
CA CYS A 87 5.73 1.80 8.79
C CYS A 87 5.57 1.85 7.27
N CYS A 88 6.41 1.10 6.56
CA CYS A 88 6.38 0.97 5.11
C CYS A 88 4.97 0.58 4.59
N GLU A 89 4.34 -0.40 5.23
CA GLU A 89 2.99 -0.86 4.87
C GLU A 89 1.93 0.25 4.97
N SER A 90 2.02 1.10 6.01
CA SER A 90 1.09 2.24 6.15
C SER A 90 1.24 3.26 5.01
N ILE A 91 2.47 3.44 4.51
CA ILE A 91 2.76 4.34 3.40
C ILE A 91 2.28 3.70 2.09
N TYR A 92 2.46 2.39 1.90
CA TYR A 92 1.89 1.67 0.76
C TYR A 92 0.36 1.78 0.71
N GLN A 93 -0.31 1.45 1.81
CA GLN A 93 -1.76 1.57 1.90
C GLN A 93 -2.22 2.98 1.57
N ALA A 94 -1.49 4.01 2.00
CA ALA A 94 -1.80 5.40 1.73
C ALA A 94 -1.62 5.81 0.27
N ILE A 95 -0.62 5.26 -0.44
CA ILE A 95 -0.42 5.49 -1.88
C ILE A 95 -1.57 4.90 -2.71
N TYR A 96 -2.14 3.78 -2.27
CA TYR A 96 -3.23 3.10 -2.96
C TYR A 96 -4.61 3.46 -2.39
N ASP A 97 -4.69 4.46 -1.51
CA ASP A 97 -5.95 4.92 -0.94
C ASP A 97 -6.59 5.96 -1.88
N PRO A 98 -7.76 5.70 -2.46
CA PRO A 98 -8.43 6.67 -3.33
C PRO A 98 -8.86 7.93 -2.58
N ASP A 99 -9.06 7.85 -1.27
CA ASP A 99 -9.49 8.99 -0.44
C ASP A 99 -8.32 9.91 -0.05
N LEU A 100 -7.08 9.53 -0.38
CA LEU A 100 -5.88 10.30 -0.07
C LEU A 100 -5.18 10.74 -1.36
N PRO A 101 -4.95 12.05 -1.60
CA PRO A 101 -4.28 12.53 -2.81
C PRO A 101 -2.75 12.33 -2.73
N LEU A 102 -2.30 11.11 -2.48
CA LEU A 102 -0.90 10.74 -2.29
C LEU A 102 -0.41 9.93 -3.49
N THR A 103 0.34 10.54 -4.41
CA THR A 103 0.86 9.85 -5.59
C THR A 103 2.37 9.64 -5.49
N ARG A 104 2.82 8.41 -5.75
CA ARG A 104 4.24 8.13 -6.01
C ARG A 104 4.52 8.21 -7.53
N PRO A 105 5.41 9.08 -8.00
CA PRO A 105 5.76 9.17 -9.41
C PRO A 105 6.37 7.86 -9.94
N ALA A 106 5.87 7.37 -11.08
CA ALA A 106 6.32 6.13 -11.70
C ALA A 106 7.83 6.14 -11.98
N LYS A 107 8.53 5.02 -11.71
CA LYS A 107 9.94 4.86 -12.07
C LYS A 107 10.09 5.07 -13.59
N ARG A 108 11.02 5.93 -14.00
CA ARG A 108 11.35 6.08 -15.44
C ARG A 108 11.79 4.71 -15.95
N ARG A 109 11.12 4.19 -16.98
CA ARG A 109 11.59 2.98 -17.68
C ARG A 109 12.99 3.26 -18.20
N ARG A 110 13.99 2.46 -17.79
CA ARG A 110 15.29 2.44 -18.48
C ARG A 110 15.00 2.05 -19.93
N ARG A 111 15.24 2.96 -20.87
CA ARG A 111 15.32 2.58 -22.28
C ARG A 111 16.58 1.74 -22.41
N TYR A 112 16.42 0.43 -22.59
CA TYR A 112 17.51 -0.37 -23.10
C TYR A 112 17.78 0.12 -24.51
N PRO A 113 19.01 0.56 -24.84
CA PRO A 113 19.33 0.93 -26.20
C PRO A 113 19.07 -0.27 -27.10
N ALA A 114 18.31 -0.06 -28.18
CA ALA A 114 18.11 -1.06 -29.21
C ALA A 114 19.50 -1.48 -29.73
N ALA A 115 19.78 -2.78 -29.75
CA ALA A 115 21.01 -3.31 -30.31
C ALA A 115 21.16 -2.78 -31.75
N LYS A 116 22.27 -2.10 -32.06
CA LYS A 116 22.61 -1.73 -33.44
C LYS A 116 22.75 -3.02 -34.25
N GLY A 117 21.89 -3.19 -35.25
CA GLY A 117 21.92 -4.33 -36.16
C GLY A 117 23.29 -4.50 -36.82
N ALA A 118 23.70 -5.75 -36.95
CA ALA A 118 24.91 -6.19 -37.63
C ALA A 118 25.01 -5.62 -39.05
N GLY A 119 26.23 -5.26 -39.44
CA GLY A 119 26.53 -4.61 -40.70
C GLY A 119 26.17 -5.42 -41.94
N ALA A 120 25.74 -4.69 -42.97
CA ALA A 120 25.65 -5.15 -44.33
C ALA A 120 27.02 -5.59 -44.85
N ALA A 121 27.15 -6.87 -45.23
CA ALA A 121 28.26 -7.32 -46.06
C ALA A 121 27.83 -7.16 -47.52
N ALA A 122 28.48 -6.22 -48.20
CA ALA A 122 28.37 -5.97 -49.63
C ALA A 122 28.87 -7.18 -50.43
N GLY A 123 28.22 -7.45 -51.56
CA GLY A 123 28.62 -8.52 -52.48
C GLY A 123 29.64 -8.10 -53.55
N ARG A 124 30.01 -9.15 -54.30
CA ARG A 124 30.65 -9.25 -55.65
C ARG A 124 32.16 -9.58 -55.66
N PRO A 125 32.69 -10.20 -56.73
CA PRO A 125 32.04 -10.77 -57.93
C PRO A 125 32.42 -12.26 -58.23
N VAL A 126 31.78 -12.78 -59.28
CA VAL A 126 32.06 -14.05 -59.97
C VAL A 126 33.32 -13.95 -60.85
N VAL A 127 34.11 -15.04 -60.93
CA VAL A 127 34.97 -15.43 -62.06
C VAL A 127 34.94 -16.97 -62.10
N GLY A 128 34.68 -17.53 -63.27
CA GLY A 128 34.43 -18.94 -63.51
C GLY A 128 35.64 -19.77 -63.95
N ASP A 129 35.31 -21.05 -64.15
CA ASP A 129 35.93 -22.15 -64.91
C ASP A 129 37.43 -22.47 -64.69
N ASP A 130 37.70 -23.73 -64.31
CA ASP A 130 38.49 -24.68 -65.12
C ASP A 130 38.49 -26.10 -64.48
N ASP A 131 38.02 -27.06 -65.28
CA ASP A 131 38.46 -28.44 -65.51
C ASP A 131 39.54 -29.09 -64.59
N ASP A 132 39.28 -30.33 -64.15
CA ASP A 132 40.15 -31.53 -64.30
C ASP A 132 40.09 -32.52 -63.10
N CYS A 133 39.76 -33.78 -63.46
CA CYS A 133 39.78 -35.07 -62.74
C CYS A 133 38.84 -35.34 -61.54
#